data_AF-A0A2L0RW20-F1
#
_entry.id   AF-A0A2L0RW20-F1
#
_cell.length_a   1.000
_cell.length_b   1.000
_cell.length_c   1.000
_cell.angle_alpha   90.00
_cell.angle_beta   90.00
_cell.angle_gamma   90.00
#
_symmetry.space_group_name_H-M   'P 1'
#
loop_
_entity.id
_entity.type
_entity.pdbx_description
1 polymer ?
#
loop_
_entity_poly.entity_id
_entity_poly.type
_entity_poly.pdbx_seq_one_letter_code
_entity_poly.pdbx_strand_id
1 'polypeptide(L)'
;MGIFDYKNLGTEGSKALFADALAITLYAYHNLDHGFAVGYQNNGLGLGLPATLVSALIGGTDAQGVIGGIPWNPDSEKAALDAVHAAGWTPISASALGYTGKVDARGTFFGEKPGYASAQVEVLGKYDDAGTLQEIGIGFRGTSGPREHLISDAIGDVISDLLAAFGPKDYAKNYVGEAFGGLLKNVAEFAGAHGLNGQDVLVSGHSLGGLAVNSMADLSDSKWSGFYKDANYVAYASPTQSAGDKVLNVGYENDPVFRALDGASFNPSSLGVHDNPHESTTDNIVSFNDHYASSLWNVLPFSILNLPTWVSHLPTGYGDGMTRILDSGFYEQMTRDSTVIVANLSDPARATTWVQDLNRNAEAHKGDTFIIGSHGDDLIQGGKGVDFIEGGKGNDTIRDSSGHNTFLFSGHFGNDRVVGYQATDKLVFTDVQGSADYRDHAKLVGGDTVISFGADSVTLVGVSSVSGEGIMIG
;
A
#
# COMPACT_ATOMS: atom_id res chain seq x y z
N MET A 1 2.43 -18.26 -7.40
CA MET A 1 3.33 -17.17 -7.00
C MET A 1 2.43 -16.02 -6.66
N GLY A 2 2.47 -15.54 -5.42
CA GLY A 2 1.61 -14.46 -4.94
C GLY A 2 1.89 -13.14 -5.66
N ILE A 3 0.97 -12.18 -5.53
CA ILE A 3 1.06 -10.87 -6.20
C ILE A 3 2.33 -10.07 -5.86
N PHE A 4 2.88 -10.26 -4.65
CA PHE A 4 4.11 -9.61 -4.21
C PHE A 4 5.32 -10.55 -4.14
N ASP A 5 5.28 -11.71 -4.82
CA ASP A 5 6.42 -12.62 -4.85
C ASP A 5 7.68 -11.91 -5.39
N TYR A 6 8.77 -12.01 -4.61
CA TYR A 6 10.03 -11.33 -4.86
C TYR A 6 11.18 -12.32 -5.03
N LYS A 7 11.82 -12.26 -6.20
CA LYS A 7 12.94 -13.14 -6.60
C LYS A 7 12.60 -14.62 -6.30
N ASN A 8 13.42 -15.28 -5.49
CA ASN A 8 13.30 -16.70 -5.15
C ASN A 8 12.95 -16.92 -3.66
N LEU A 9 12.39 -15.91 -2.97
CA LEU A 9 12.08 -16.02 -1.53
C LEU A 9 10.92 -16.97 -1.22
N GLY A 10 10.14 -17.35 -2.24
CA GLY A 10 8.86 -18.04 -2.06
C GLY A 10 7.81 -17.12 -1.44
N THR A 11 6.59 -17.61 -1.31
CA THR A 11 5.43 -16.81 -0.90
C THR A 11 5.59 -16.25 0.51
N GLU A 12 5.81 -17.08 1.53
CA GLU A 12 5.96 -16.62 2.91
C GLU A 12 7.13 -15.64 3.12
N GLY A 13 8.28 -15.91 2.49
CA GLY A 13 9.43 -15.01 2.54
C GLY A 13 9.16 -13.67 1.86
N SER A 14 8.42 -13.69 0.74
CA SER A 14 8.02 -12.47 0.04
C SER A 14 6.99 -11.67 0.82
N LYS A 15 6.05 -12.33 1.50
CA LYS A 15 5.07 -11.68 2.38
C LYS A 15 5.76 -10.95 3.54
N ALA A 16 6.69 -11.63 4.21
CA ALA A 16 7.46 -11.03 5.30
C ALA A 16 8.28 -9.82 4.82
N LEU A 17 8.99 -9.96 3.70
CA LEU A 17 9.73 -8.86 3.08
C LEU A 17 8.82 -7.66 2.76
N PHE A 18 7.65 -7.93 2.17
CA PHE A 18 6.69 -6.89 1.80
C PHE A 18 6.11 -6.17 3.03
N ALA A 19 5.78 -6.90 4.10
CA ALA A 19 5.29 -6.32 5.35
C ALA A 19 6.34 -5.38 5.97
N ASP A 20 7.61 -5.81 5.99
CA ASP A 20 8.72 -4.99 6.48
C ASP A 20 8.93 -3.75 5.60
N ALA A 21 8.88 -3.90 4.29
CA ALA A 21 9.05 -2.81 3.33
C ALA A 21 7.97 -1.73 3.51
N LEU A 22 6.72 -2.16 3.71
CA LEU A 22 5.60 -1.27 3.97
C LEU A 22 5.77 -0.55 5.31
N ALA A 23 6.16 -1.27 6.37
CA ALA A 23 6.35 -0.68 7.70
C ALA A 23 7.42 0.43 7.71
N ILE A 24 8.61 0.17 7.12
CA ILE A 24 9.69 1.18 7.06
C ILE A 24 9.31 2.35 6.13
N THR A 25 8.52 2.09 5.08
CA THR A 25 8.03 3.12 4.17
C THR A 25 7.05 4.07 4.86
N LEU A 26 6.08 3.53 5.60
CA LEU A 26 5.12 4.33 6.36
C LEU A 26 5.81 5.15 7.46
N TYR A 27 6.80 4.54 8.13
CA TYR A 27 7.60 5.23 9.14
C TYR A 27 8.34 6.45 8.59
N ALA A 28 8.89 6.38 7.38
CA ALA A 28 9.59 7.50 6.75
C ALA A 28 8.71 8.76 6.58
N TYR A 29 7.38 8.62 6.54
CA TYR A 29 6.44 9.75 6.49
C TYR A 29 6.03 10.28 7.86
N HIS A 30 6.35 9.58 8.95
CA HIS A 30 6.03 9.97 10.32
C HIS A 30 4.55 10.39 10.50
N ASN A 31 3.64 9.59 9.92
CA ASN A 31 2.20 9.82 9.95
C ASN A 31 1.77 11.22 9.45
N LEU A 32 2.47 11.80 8.47
CA LEU A 32 2.19 13.14 7.96
C LEU A 32 0.74 13.32 7.47
N ASP A 33 0.18 12.29 6.83
CA ASP A 33 -1.17 12.29 6.26
C ASP A 33 -2.27 11.83 7.24
N HIS A 34 -1.94 11.53 8.49
CA HIS A 34 -2.88 11.01 9.49
C HIS A 34 -4.15 11.87 9.63
N GLY A 35 -4.00 13.19 9.74
CA GLY A 35 -5.14 14.12 9.78
C GLY A 35 -6.01 14.08 8.52
N PHE A 36 -5.41 13.88 7.34
CA PHE A 36 -6.17 13.75 6.10
C PHE A 36 -6.88 12.41 6.08
N ALA A 37 -6.20 11.31 6.41
CA ALA A 37 -6.77 9.97 6.38
C ALA A 37 -7.99 9.83 7.31
N VAL A 38 -7.88 10.29 8.56
CA VAL A 38 -9.01 10.30 9.51
C VAL A 38 -10.12 11.23 9.02
N GLY A 39 -9.77 12.42 8.53
CA GLY A 39 -10.74 13.35 7.95
C GLY A 39 -11.50 12.75 6.77
N TYR A 40 -10.77 12.07 5.87
CA TYR A 40 -11.30 11.39 4.70
C TYR A 40 -12.23 10.26 5.11
N GLN A 41 -11.80 9.39 6.03
CA GLN A 41 -12.59 8.27 6.49
C GLN A 41 -13.94 8.74 7.07
N ASN A 42 -13.92 9.80 7.89
CA ASN A 42 -15.11 10.30 8.57
C ASN A 42 -16.04 11.12 7.67
N ASN A 43 -15.50 11.90 6.72
CA ASN A 43 -16.26 12.93 5.99
C ASN A 43 -16.31 12.72 4.47
N GLY A 44 -15.41 11.92 3.90
CA GLY A 44 -15.30 11.65 2.47
C GLY A 44 -14.77 12.80 1.62
N LEU A 45 -14.85 12.62 0.29
CA LEU A 45 -14.44 13.62 -0.71
C LEU A 45 -15.62 14.30 -1.42
N GLY A 46 -16.85 14.12 -0.93
CA GLY A 46 -18.03 14.82 -1.45
C GLY A 46 -18.25 16.18 -0.78
N LEU A 47 -19.47 16.38 -0.26
CA LEU A 47 -19.81 17.57 0.52
C LEU A 47 -18.99 17.70 1.82
N GLY A 48 -18.38 16.61 2.30
CA GLY A 48 -17.52 16.61 3.48
C GLY A 48 -16.06 17.01 3.22
N LEU A 49 -15.65 17.22 1.95
CA LEU A 49 -14.28 17.62 1.61
C LEU A 49 -13.76 18.84 2.42
N PRO A 50 -14.56 19.90 2.68
CA PRO A 50 -14.09 20.99 3.53
C PRO A 50 -13.69 20.55 4.94
N ALA A 51 -14.42 19.61 5.55
CA ALA A 51 -14.10 19.06 6.87
C ALA A 51 -12.87 18.13 6.82
N THR A 52 -12.74 17.34 5.76
CA THR A 52 -11.54 16.53 5.46
C THR A 52 -10.29 17.41 5.39
N LEU A 53 -10.35 18.52 4.66
CA LEU A 53 -9.22 19.44 4.52
C LEU A 53 -8.90 20.19 5.81
N VAL A 54 -9.90 20.51 6.63
CA VAL A 54 -9.66 21.07 7.98
C VAL A 54 -8.91 20.04 8.84
N SER A 55 -9.35 18.78 8.85
CA SER A 55 -8.69 17.70 9.61
C SER A 55 -7.26 17.44 9.12
N ALA A 56 -7.03 17.49 7.80
CA ALA A 56 -5.70 17.40 7.21
C ALA A 56 -4.75 18.50 7.70
N LEU A 57 -5.26 19.73 7.85
CA LEU A 57 -4.46 20.87 8.30
C LEU A 57 -4.18 20.84 9.80
N ILE A 58 -5.22 20.72 10.62
CA ILE A 58 -5.13 20.94 12.07
C ILE A 58 -5.39 19.70 12.92
N GLY A 59 -5.83 18.59 12.34
CA GLY A 59 -6.17 17.37 13.08
C GLY A 59 -7.46 17.50 13.92
N GLY A 60 -7.51 16.74 15.00
CA GLY A 60 -8.62 16.61 15.95
C GLY A 60 -8.13 15.88 17.21
N THR A 61 -9.03 15.54 18.13
CA THR A 61 -8.63 14.76 19.34
C THR A 61 -8.20 13.32 19.03
N ASP A 62 -8.50 12.87 17.82
CA ASP A 62 -8.25 11.54 17.25
C ASP A 62 -7.19 11.55 16.13
N ALA A 63 -6.77 12.72 15.64
CA ALA A 63 -5.87 12.81 14.49
C ALA A 63 -4.89 13.98 14.58
N GLN A 64 -3.70 13.83 13.98
CA GLN A 64 -2.72 14.91 13.87
C GLN A 64 -2.57 15.36 12.42
N GLY A 65 -2.95 16.61 12.15
CA GLY A 65 -2.73 17.24 10.85
C GLY A 65 -1.27 17.63 10.59
N VAL A 66 -1.05 18.34 9.48
CA VAL A 66 0.29 18.79 9.10
C VAL A 66 0.84 19.91 9.99
N ILE A 67 -0.01 20.67 10.68
CA ILE A 67 0.41 21.70 11.63
C ILE A 67 0.80 21.04 12.96
N GLY A 68 2.10 21.10 13.29
CA GLY A 68 2.64 20.62 14.56
C GLY A 68 2.30 21.52 15.76
N GLY A 69 2.39 20.96 16.98
CA GLY A 69 2.29 21.73 18.23
C GLY A 69 0.87 22.06 18.71
N ILE A 70 -0.17 21.43 18.13
CA ILE A 70 -1.56 21.62 18.53
C ILE A 70 -1.86 20.77 19.79
N PRO A 71 -2.22 21.37 20.95
CA PRO A 71 -2.23 20.65 22.23
C PRO A 71 -3.25 19.51 22.37
N TRP A 72 -4.32 19.52 21.57
CA TRP A 72 -5.37 18.50 21.63
C TRP A 72 -5.13 17.35 20.65
N ASN A 73 -4.15 17.45 19.75
CA ASN A 73 -3.86 16.37 18.81
C ASN A 73 -3.13 15.23 19.53
N PRO A 74 -3.39 13.97 19.14
CA PRO A 74 -2.54 12.86 19.54
C PRO A 74 -1.13 13.03 18.95
N ASP A 75 -0.16 12.31 19.53
CA ASP A 75 1.22 12.28 19.05
C ASP A 75 1.37 11.22 17.94
N SER A 76 1.13 11.61 16.68
CA SER A 76 1.22 10.69 15.55
C SER A 76 2.65 10.30 15.21
N GLU A 77 3.63 11.13 15.58
CA GLU A 77 5.06 10.84 15.41
C GLU A 77 5.46 9.69 16.35
N LYS A 78 5.02 9.74 17.61
CA LYS A 78 5.16 8.61 18.53
C LYS A 78 4.43 7.36 18.00
N ALA A 79 3.22 7.51 17.47
CA ALA A 79 2.48 6.38 16.91
C ALA A 79 3.22 5.74 15.72
N ALA A 80 3.89 6.53 14.87
CA ALA A 80 4.70 6.01 13.76
C ALA A 80 5.90 5.22 14.27
N LEU A 81 6.60 5.74 15.30
CA LEU A 81 7.72 5.05 15.92
C LEU A 81 7.28 3.75 16.63
N ASP A 82 6.18 3.79 17.36
CA ASP A 82 5.63 2.59 18.03
C ASP A 82 5.22 1.52 17.00
N ALA A 83 4.66 1.93 15.85
CA ALA A 83 4.29 1.03 14.77
C ALA A 83 5.52 0.37 14.11
N VAL A 84 6.57 1.15 13.80
CA VAL A 84 7.80 0.58 13.20
C VAL A 84 8.54 -0.33 14.18
N HIS A 85 8.51 0.00 15.48
CA HIS A 85 9.01 -0.88 16.55
C HIS A 85 8.22 -2.18 16.64
N ALA A 86 6.88 -2.14 16.51
CA ALA A 86 6.04 -3.33 16.50
C ALA A 86 6.33 -4.24 15.29
N ALA A 87 6.78 -3.68 14.17
CA ALA A 87 7.29 -4.43 13.02
C ALA A 87 8.74 -4.96 13.22
N GLY A 88 9.35 -4.73 14.39
CA GLY A 88 10.68 -5.24 14.76
C GLY A 88 11.84 -4.35 14.34
N TRP A 89 11.59 -3.15 13.84
CA TRP A 89 12.62 -2.23 13.37
C TRP A 89 12.91 -1.15 14.39
N THR A 90 14.16 -0.72 14.52
CA THR A 90 14.55 0.38 15.42
C THR A 90 15.52 1.33 14.70
N PRO A 91 15.34 2.66 14.74
CA PRO A 91 16.27 3.61 14.12
C PRO A 91 17.71 3.45 14.61
N ILE A 92 18.67 3.42 13.68
CA ILE A 92 20.11 3.38 13.96
C ILE A 92 20.64 4.80 14.00
N SER A 93 21.30 5.18 15.09
CA SER A 93 21.81 6.54 15.26
C SER A 93 22.98 6.86 14.32
N ALA A 94 23.13 8.14 13.96
CA ALA A 94 24.30 8.62 13.24
C ALA A 94 25.63 8.27 13.93
N SER A 95 25.65 8.30 15.27
CA SER A 95 26.83 7.91 16.05
C SER A 95 27.19 6.43 15.89
N ALA A 96 26.19 5.53 15.83
CA ALA A 96 26.41 4.10 15.60
C ALA A 96 26.97 3.84 14.20
N LEU A 97 26.48 4.57 13.19
CA LEU A 97 26.98 4.52 11.81
C LEU A 97 28.32 5.26 11.61
N GLY A 98 28.85 5.96 12.62
CA GLY A 98 29.99 6.85 12.45
C GLY A 98 29.74 7.98 11.44
N TYR A 99 28.48 8.36 11.23
CA TYR A 99 28.06 9.37 10.27
C TYR A 99 28.11 10.78 10.89
N THR A 100 28.67 11.73 10.15
CA THR A 100 28.87 13.11 10.63
C THR A 100 28.01 14.14 9.88
N GLY A 101 27.15 13.68 8.96
CA GLY A 101 26.23 14.56 8.23
C GLY A 101 25.05 15.01 9.08
N LYS A 102 24.08 15.66 8.43
CA LYS A 102 22.92 16.25 9.11
C LYS A 102 21.92 15.15 9.50
N VAL A 103 21.52 15.16 10.77
CA VAL A 103 20.38 14.42 11.32
C VAL A 103 19.52 15.35 12.17
N ASP A 104 18.22 15.09 12.25
CA ASP A 104 17.33 15.83 13.15
C ASP A 104 17.16 15.13 14.52
N ALA A 105 16.24 15.65 15.34
CA ALA A 105 15.97 15.12 16.67
C ALA A 105 15.28 13.74 16.67
N ARG A 106 14.69 13.33 15.54
CA ARG A 106 14.04 12.02 15.35
C ARG A 106 15.04 10.96 14.89
N GLY A 107 16.23 11.40 14.44
CA GLY A 107 17.26 10.54 13.88
C GLY A 107 17.20 10.44 12.36
N THR A 108 16.29 11.17 11.70
CA THR A 108 16.16 11.19 10.24
C THR A 108 17.41 11.81 9.62
N PHE A 109 17.96 11.16 8.60
CA PHE A 109 19.13 11.63 7.86
C PHE A 109 18.72 12.52 6.68
N PHE A 110 19.54 13.52 6.37
CA PHE A 110 19.27 14.49 5.31
C PHE A 110 20.29 14.41 4.16
N GLY A 111 19.87 14.84 2.98
CA GLY A 111 20.72 14.81 1.80
C GLY A 111 21.99 15.68 1.93
N GLU A 112 23.07 15.20 1.29
CA GLU A 112 24.45 15.64 1.51
C GLU A 112 24.88 16.80 0.61
N LYS A 113 24.30 16.90 -0.58
CA LYS A 113 24.72 17.85 -1.62
C LYS A 113 23.71 19.00 -1.80
N PRO A 114 24.17 20.19 -2.22
CA PRO A 114 23.29 21.26 -2.67
C PRO A 114 22.32 20.76 -3.75
N GLY A 115 21.03 21.07 -3.61
CA GLY A 115 19.96 20.57 -4.48
C GLY A 115 19.28 19.29 -4.00
N TYR A 116 19.83 18.63 -2.97
CA TYR A 116 19.25 17.40 -2.38
C TYR A 116 19.05 17.52 -0.86
N ALA A 117 19.30 18.68 -0.27
CA ALA A 117 19.35 18.84 1.19
C ALA A 117 18.01 18.64 1.93
N SER A 118 16.87 18.66 1.20
CA SER A 118 15.54 18.32 1.73
C SER A 118 15.27 16.82 1.72
N ALA A 119 16.00 16.05 0.91
CA ALA A 119 15.85 14.61 0.81
C ALA A 119 16.07 13.96 2.19
N GLN A 120 15.21 13.03 2.54
CA GLN A 120 15.23 12.34 3.84
C GLN A 120 15.30 10.83 3.67
N VAL A 121 15.99 10.18 4.61
CA VAL A 121 16.07 8.73 4.69
C VAL A 121 16.14 8.28 6.14
N GLU A 122 15.44 7.19 6.44
CA GLU A 122 15.51 6.46 7.70
C GLU A 122 16.44 5.25 7.54
N VAL A 123 17.32 5.03 8.53
CA VAL A 123 18.16 3.83 8.61
C VAL A 123 17.78 3.08 9.87
N LEU A 124 17.27 1.85 9.73
CA LEU A 124 16.74 1.04 10.81
C LEU A 124 17.49 -0.29 10.91
N GLY A 125 17.47 -0.89 12.09
CA GLY A 125 17.99 -2.23 12.34
C GLY A 125 16.90 -3.12 12.93
N LYS A 126 16.89 -4.39 12.52
CA LYS A 126 16.12 -5.47 13.15
C LYS A 126 17.08 -6.36 13.94
N TYR A 127 16.70 -6.72 15.16
CA TYR A 127 17.58 -7.41 16.12
C TYR A 127 16.92 -8.69 16.63
N ASP A 128 17.73 -9.70 16.94
CA ASP A 128 17.26 -10.88 17.66
C ASP A 128 17.08 -10.61 19.17
N ASP A 129 16.56 -11.60 19.90
CA ASP A 129 16.35 -11.53 21.36
C ASP A 129 17.65 -11.28 22.16
N ALA A 130 18.81 -11.57 21.57
CA ALA A 130 20.13 -11.31 22.17
C ALA A 130 20.66 -9.90 21.86
N GLY A 131 19.95 -9.11 21.05
CA GLY A 131 20.36 -7.78 20.61
C GLY A 131 21.37 -7.79 19.46
N THR A 132 21.52 -8.91 18.76
CA THR A 132 22.38 -9.01 17.57
C THR A 132 21.63 -8.48 16.35
N LEU A 133 22.26 -7.58 15.59
CA LEU A 133 21.69 -7.04 14.36
C LEU A 133 21.56 -8.15 13.31
N GLN A 134 20.35 -8.33 12.77
CA GLN A 134 20.03 -9.33 11.76
C GLN A 134 19.79 -8.72 10.38
N GLU A 135 19.19 -7.53 10.33
CA GLU A 135 18.80 -6.88 9.08
C GLU A 135 18.91 -5.36 9.19
N ILE A 136 19.16 -4.68 8.07
CA ILE A 136 19.13 -3.23 7.95
C ILE A 136 18.04 -2.79 6.98
N GLY A 137 17.21 -1.85 7.43
CA GLY A 137 16.15 -1.23 6.65
C GLY A 137 16.55 0.18 6.23
N ILE A 138 16.38 0.52 4.96
CA ILE A 138 16.62 1.85 4.41
C ILE A 138 15.29 2.35 3.84
N GLY A 139 14.66 3.30 4.54
CA GLY A 139 13.38 3.89 4.16
C GLY A 139 13.55 5.28 3.57
N PHE A 140 13.48 5.42 2.24
CA PHE A 140 13.52 6.73 1.60
C PHE A 140 12.16 7.43 1.68
N ARG A 141 12.18 8.70 2.07
CA ARG A 141 10.97 9.52 2.16
C ARG A 141 10.64 10.15 0.80
N GLY A 142 9.36 10.18 0.44
CA GLY A 142 8.88 10.95 -0.72
C GLY A 142 8.65 12.43 -0.42
N THR A 143 8.13 13.16 -1.41
CA THR A 143 7.97 14.62 -1.42
C THR A 143 7.21 15.16 -0.20
N SER A 144 7.93 15.70 0.79
CA SER A 144 7.44 16.33 2.02
C SER A 144 8.61 16.65 2.97
N GLY A 145 8.32 17.08 4.20
CA GLY A 145 9.34 17.12 5.23
C GLY A 145 8.75 17.09 6.63
N PRO A 146 9.59 17.25 7.67
CA PRO A 146 9.13 17.41 9.03
C PRO A 146 8.08 18.51 9.11
N ARG A 147 7.06 18.34 9.95
CA ARG A 147 5.95 19.30 10.11
C ARG A 147 6.43 20.73 10.37
N GLU A 148 7.58 20.87 11.04
CA GLU A 148 8.24 22.13 11.38
C GLU A 148 8.78 22.89 10.16
N HIS A 149 9.08 22.19 9.06
CA HIS A 149 9.71 22.72 7.84
C HIS A 149 8.96 22.30 6.56
N LEU A 150 7.75 21.77 6.69
CA LEU A 150 6.99 21.13 5.62
C LEU A 150 6.93 21.92 4.32
N ILE A 151 6.68 23.24 4.40
CA ILE A 151 6.54 24.09 3.20
C ILE A 151 7.89 24.24 2.49
N SER A 152 8.98 24.49 3.21
CA SER A 152 10.29 24.68 2.59
C SER A 152 10.85 23.39 2.02
N ASP A 153 10.63 22.26 2.70
CA ASP A 153 11.15 20.96 2.27
C ASP A 153 10.34 20.42 1.08
N ALA A 154 9.01 20.55 1.10
CA ALA A 154 8.17 20.18 -0.03
C ALA A 154 8.51 20.97 -1.31
N ILE A 155 8.94 22.24 -1.20
CA ILE A 155 9.41 23.00 -2.37
C ILE A 155 10.69 22.39 -2.95
N GLY A 156 11.63 21.96 -2.11
CA GLY A 156 12.87 21.30 -2.55
C GLY A 156 12.60 19.97 -3.25
N ASP A 157 11.64 19.21 -2.72
CA ASP A 157 11.27 17.92 -3.30
C ASP A 157 10.48 18.07 -4.60
N VAL A 158 9.59 19.06 -4.71
CA VAL A 158 8.90 19.39 -5.98
C VAL A 158 9.90 19.78 -7.07
N ILE A 159 11.00 20.47 -6.72
CA ILE A 159 12.09 20.74 -7.68
C ILE A 159 12.73 19.41 -8.13
N SER A 160 12.93 18.47 -7.22
CA SER A 160 13.46 17.14 -7.54
C SER A 160 12.51 16.34 -8.44
N ASP A 161 11.20 16.39 -8.17
CA ASP A 161 10.16 15.77 -9.00
C ASP A 161 10.16 16.33 -10.43
N LEU A 162 10.25 17.66 -10.55
CA LEU A 162 10.34 18.34 -11.84
C LEU A 162 11.65 18.00 -12.58
N LEU A 163 12.77 17.86 -11.87
CA LEU A 163 14.05 17.47 -12.47
C LEU A 163 14.11 15.98 -12.82
N ALA A 164 13.39 15.12 -12.12
CA ALA A 164 13.24 13.72 -12.51
C ALA A 164 12.45 13.58 -13.81
N ALA A 165 11.41 14.39 -13.99
CA ALA A 165 10.59 14.36 -15.21
C ALA A 165 11.22 15.13 -16.39
N PHE A 166 11.78 16.31 -16.14
CA PHE A 166 12.20 17.26 -17.20
C PHE A 166 13.68 17.64 -17.15
N GLY A 167 14.40 17.20 -16.11
CA GLY A 167 15.82 17.49 -15.93
C GLY A 167 16.73 16.59 -16.76
N PRO A 168 18.02 16.51 -16.40
CA PRO A 168 18.97 15.65 -17.10
C PRO A 168 18.51 14.19 -17.10
N LYS A 169 18.77 13.48 -18.21
CA LYS A 169 18.35 12.08 -18.43
C LYS A 169 18.72 11.13 -17.28
N ASP A 170 19.84 11.39 -16.60
CA ASP A 170 20.33 10.54 -15.52
C ASP A 170 20.04 11.13 -14.11
N TYR A 171 19.18 12.15 -13.98
CA TYR A 171 18.86 12.75 -12.68
C TYR A 171 18.22 11.73 -11.74
N ALA A 172 17.11 11.11 -12.15
CA ALA A 172 16.41 10.11 -11.35
C ALA A 172 17.34 8.94 -10.99
N LYS A 173 18.11 8.44 -11.96
CA LYS A 173 19.10 7.37 -11.75
C LYS A 173 20.16 7.72 -10.70
N ASN A 174 20.68 8.95 -10.73
CA ASN A 174 21.78 9.35 -9.84
C ASN A 174 21.31 9.91 -8.49
N TYR A 175 20.00 10.12 -8.30
CA TYR A 175 19.42 10.80 -7.16
C TYR A 175 19.99 10.34 -5.81
N VAL A 176 19.97 9.03 -5.53
CA VAL A 176 20.47 8.49 -4.24
C VAL A 176 21.99 8.62 -4.11
N GLY A 177 22.74 8.47 -5.19
CA GLY A 177 24.19 8.64 -5.17
C GLY A 177 24.60 10.09 -4.85
N GLU A 178 23.78 11.06 -5.24
CA GLU A 178 23.99 12.47 -4.96
C GLU A 178 23.48 12.88 -3.58
N ALA A 179 22.31 12.35 -3.16
CA ALA A 179 21.69 12.69 -1.89
C ALA A 179 22.35 11.98 -0.69
N PHE A 180 22.69 10.69 -0.80
CA PHE A 180 23.06 9.86 0.37
C PHE A 180 24.32 9.00 0.14
N GLY A 181 25.18 9.40 -0.79
CA GLY A 181 26.34 8.61 -1.19
C GLY A 181 27.30 8.29 -0.03
N GLY A 182 27.56 9.27 0.84
CA GLY A 182 28.40 9.12 2.04
C GLY A 182 27.72 8.28 3.11
N LEU A 183 26.46 8.56 3.43
CA LEU A 183 25.66 7.80 4.39
C LEU A 183 25.60 6.31 4.03
N LEU A 184 25.29 5.98 2.77
CA LEU A 184 25.20 4.60 2.31
C LEU A 184 26.55 3.88 2.31
N LYS A 185 27.67 4.61 2.23
CA LYS A 185 28.99 4.03 2.49
C LYS A 185 29.13 3.64 3.97
N ASN A 186 28.77 4.53 4.89
CA ASN A 186 28.80 4.28 6.32
C ASN A 186 27.90 3.10 6.72
N VAL A 187 26.70 3.01 6.14
CA VAL A 187 25.77 1.88 6.38
C VAL A 187 26.39 0.56 5.92
N ALA A 188 27.03 0.51 4.75
CA ALA A 188 27.69 -0.70 4.26
C ALA A 188 28.87 -1.13 5.16
N GLU A 189 29.66 -0.16 5.65
CA GLU A 189 30.74 -0.42 6.61
C GLU A 189 30.21 -0.93 7.96
N PHE A 190 29.11 -0.33 8.45
CA PHE A 190 28.42 -0.77 9.67
C PHE A 190 27.86 -2.18 9.54
N ALA A 191 27.19 -2.49 8.43
CA ALA A 191 26.66 -3.82 8.12
C ALA A 191 27.77 -4.88 8.12
N GLY A 192 28.86 -4.62 7.38
CA GLY A 192 30.01 -5.51 7.32
C GLY A 192 30.70 -5.73 8.68
N ALA A 193 30.73 -4.71 9.54
CA ALA A 193 31.24 -4.84 10.91
C ALA A 193 30.36 -5.72 11.81
N HIS A 194 29.08 -5.89 11.48
CA HIS A 194 28.13 -6.78 12.16
C HIS A 194 27.98 -8.14 11.46
N GLY A 195 28.79 -8.43 10.44
CA GLY A 195 28.75 -9.69 9.71
C GLY A 195 27.62 -9.80 8.68
N LEU A 196 26.92 -8.70 8.40
CA LEU A 196 25.86 -8.63 7.40
C LEU A 196 26.43 -8.33 6.01
N ASN A 197 25.69 -8.73 4.99
CA ASN A 197 25.98 -8.47 3.58
C ASN A 197 24.77 -7.82 2.88
N GLY A 198 24.87 -7.58 1.57
CA GLY A 198 23.80 -6.92 0.81
C GLY A 198 22.44 -7.60 0.92
N GLN A 199 22.37 -8.93 1.01
CA GLN A 199 21.11 -9.69 1.10
C GLN A 199 20.35 -9.43 2.40
N ASP A 200 21.05 -8.95 3.44
CA ASP A 200 20.50 -8.61 4.76
C ASP A 200 20.05 -7.13 4.82
N VAL A 201 19.91 -6.49 3.65
CA VAL A 201 19.45 -5.11 3.51
C VAL A 201 18.14 -5.07 2.75
N LEU A 202 17.14 -4.46 3.37
CA LEU A 202 15.88 -4.08 2.77
C LEU A 202 15.88 -2.58 2.45
N VAL A 203 15.51 -2.24 1.22
CA VAL A 203 15.42 -0.86 0.74
C VAL A 203 13.99 -0.61 0.26
N SER A 204 13.35 0.41 0.83
CA SER A 204 11.99 0.78 0.49
C SER A 204 11.74 2.29 0.56
N GLY A 205 10.55 2.70 0.17
CA GLY A 205 10.15 4.09 0.07
C GLY A 205 8.95 4.27 -0.84
N HIS A 206 8.22 5.38 -0.66
CA HIS A 206 7.01 5.71 -1.40
C HIS A 206 7.16 7.02 -2.18
N SER A 207 6.53 7.15 -3.36
CA SER A 207 6.57 8.36 -4.20
C SER A 207 8.00 8.68 -4.69
N LEU A 208 8.50 9.90 -4.47
CA LEU A 208 9.92 10.24 -4.68
C LEU A 208 10.87 9.31 -3.88
N GLY A 209 10.42 8.74 -2.76
CA GLY A 209 11.13 7.68 -2.06
C GLY A 209 11.19 6.39 -2.87
N GLY A 210 10.12 6.03 -3.59
CA GLY A 210 10.11 4.92 -4.55
C GLY A 210 11.05 5.16 -5.75
N LEU A 211 11.14 6.40 -6.23
CA LEU A 211 12.16 6.79 -7.20
C LEU A 211 13.57 6.58 -6.62
N ALA A 212 13.79 6.95 -5.37
CA ALA A 212 15.07 6.74 -4.68
C ALA A 212 15.41 5.25 -4.55
N VAL A 213 14.43 4.37 -4.26
CA VAL A 213 14.63 2.90 -4.28
C VAL A 213 15.16 2.44 -5.64
N ASN A 214 14.51 2.85 -6.73
CA ASN A 214 14.93 2.51 -8.09
C ASN A 214 16.32 3.09 -8.44
N SER A 215 16.60 4.33 -8.02
CA SER A 215 17.92 4.97 -8.15
C SER A 215 19.01 4.16 -7.44
N MET A 216 18.75 3.72 -6.20
CA MET A 216 19.71 2.92 -5.44
C MET A 216 19.97 1.58 -6.11
N ALA A 217 18.93 0.91 -6.63
CA ALA A 217 19.05 -0.33 -7.37
C ALA A 217 19.90 -0.16 -8.65
N ASP A 218 19.66 0.89 -9.44
CA ASP A 218 20.45 1.21 -10.64
C ASP A 218 21.94 1.46 -10.35
N LEU A 219 22.25 2.02 -9.18
CA LEU A 219 23.61 2.37 -8.76
C LEU A 219 24.33 1.21 -8.05
N SER A 220 23.58 0.24 -7.52
CA SER A 220 24.04 -0.79 -6.58
C SER A 220 25.25 -1.61 -7.04
N ASP A 221 25.40 -1.87 -8.35
CA ASP A 221 26.52 -2.64 -8.90
C ASP A 221 27.82 -1.83 -8.97
N SER A 222 27.70 -0.52 -9.17
CA SER A 222 28.83 0.36 -9.52
C SER A 222 29.27 1.27 -8.37
N LYS A 223 28.39 1.49 -7.39
CA LYS A 223 28.64 2.29 -6.19
C LYS A 223 28.82 1.40 -4.97
N TRP A 224 29.36 1.96 -3.90
CA TRP A 224 29.56 1.28 -2.61
C TRP A 224 30.25 -0.09 -2.73
N SER A 225 31.20 -0.21 -3.68
CA SER A 225 31.92 -1.44 -3.99
C SER A 225 31.01 -2.65 -4.30
N GLY A 226 29.79 -2.42 -4.78
CA GLY A 226 28.83 -3.48 -5.08
C GLY A 226 28.13 -4.07 -3.86
N PHE A 227 28.23 -3.46 -2.67
CA PHE A 227 27.66 -4.02 -1.44
C PHE A 227 26.16 -4.27 -1.54
N TYR A 228 25.41 -3.33 -2.12
CA TYR A 228 23.95 -3.39 -2.20
C TYR A 228 23.41 -4.14 -3.42
N LYS A 229 24.26 -4.71 -4.29
CA LYS A 229 23.80 -5.35 -5.55
C LYS A 229 22.77 -6.46 -5.33
N ASP A 230 22.86 -7.16 -4.19
CA ASP A 230 22.02 -8.29 -3.81
C ASP A 230 20.95 -7.90 -2.78
N ALA A 231 20.79 -6.61 -2.47
CA ALA A 231 19.76 -6.12 -1.55
C ALA A 231 18.35 -6.36 -2.07
N ASN A 232 17.39 -6.27 -1.14
CA ASN A 232 15.98 -6.43 -1.41
C ASN A 232 15.35 -5.05 -1.64
N TYR A 233 14.77 -4.83 -2.82
CA TYR A 233 14.22 -3.54 -3.23
C TYR A 233 12.72 -3.65 -3.50
N VAL A 234 11.93 -2.96 -2.68
CA VAL A 234 10.47 -2.85 -2.84
C VAL A 234 10.11 -1.37 -2.85
N ALA A 235 9.63 -0.86 -3.98
CA ALA A 235 9.31 0.55 -4.16
C ALA A 235 7.79 0.73 -4.24
N TYR A 236 7.25 1.71 -3.52
CA TYR A 236 5.83 2.03 -3.53
C TYR A 236 5.55 3.30 -4.34
N ALA A 237 4.48 3.29 -5.15
CA ALA A 237 4.02 4.46 -5.90
C ALA A 237 5.12 5.19 -6.68
N SER A 238 6.12 4.45 -7.17
CA SER A 238 7.29 5.04 -7.84
C SER A 238 6.89 5.57 -9.21
N PRO A 239 7.29 6.81 -9.56
CA PRO A 239 7.15 7.30 -10.92
C PRO A 239 8.11 6.63 -11.89
N THR A 240 9.20 6.04 -11.40
CA THR A 240 10.27 5.44 -12.22
C THR A 240 10.40 3.94 -12.00
N GLN A 241 11.01 3.25 -12.97
CA GLN A 241 11.39 1.84 -12.88
C GLN A 241 12.87 1.69 -13.24
N SER A 242 13.65 1.08 -12.36
CA SER A 242 15.08 0.79 -12.59
C SER A 242 15.26 -0.20 -13.73
N ALA A 243 16.42 -0.19 -14.37
CA ALA A 243 16.72 -1.20 -15.38
C ALA A 243 17.00 -2.57 -14.73
N GLY A 244 16.31 -3.62 -15.17
CA GLY A 244 16.53 -5.01 -14.72
C GLY A 244 15.44 -5.52 -13.78
N ASP A 245 15.77 -6.53 -12.98
CA ASP A 245 14.83 -7.34 -12.19
C ASP A 245 15.00 -7.18 -10.66
N LYS A 246 15.76 -6.18 -10.23
CA LYS A 246 16.09 -5.97 -8.80
C LYS A 246 14.92 -5.43 -7.99
N VAL A 247 14.02 -4.66 -8.58
CA VAL A 247 13.00 -3.89 -7.86
C VAL A 247 11.61 -4.46 -8.11
N LEU A 248 10.83 -4.64 -7.04
CA LEU A 248 9.39 -4.80 -7.13
C LEU A 248 8.74 -3.42 -6.94
N ASN A 249 8.11 -2.91 -8.00
CA ASN A 249 7.41 -1.63 -7.99
C ASN A 249 5.91 -1.86 -7.74
N VAL A 250 5.44 -1.55 -6.54
CA VAL A 250 4.05 -1.75 -6.13
C VAL A 250 3.29 -0.43 -6.15
N GLY A 251 2.09 -0.43 -6.70
CA GLY A 251 1.32 0.77 -6.94
C GLY A 251 -0.15 0.49 -7.20
N TYR A 252 -1.00 1.48 -6.94
CA TYR A 252 -2.36 1.48 -7.48
C TYR A 252 -2.36 1.98 -8.92
N GLU A 253 -3.11 1.35 -9.82
CA GLU A 253 -3.22 1.77 -11.23
C GLU A 253 -3.80 3.19 -11.37
N ASN A 254 -4.69 3.54 -10.43
CA ASN A 254 -5.36 4.83 -10.37
C ASN A 254 -4.60 5.86 -9.50
N ASP A 255 -3.37 5.56 -9.08
CA ASP A 255 -2.42 6.53 -8.55
C ASP A 255 -1.73 7.24 -9.72
N PRO A 256 -1.90 8.57 -9.87
CA PRO A 256 -1.35 9.31 -11.00
C PRO A 256 0.18 9.50 -10.93
N VAL A 257 0.85 9.12 -9.84
CA VAL A 257 2.30 9.17 -9.72
C VAL A 257 2.91 7.83 -10.12
N PHE A 258 2.24 6.72 -9.81
CA PHE A 258 2.75 5.39 -10.10
C PHE A 258 2.89 5.15 -11.60
N ARG A 259 4.09 4.78 -12.05
CA ARG A 259 4.43 4.61 -13.48
C ARG A 259 4.27 5.88 -14.34
N ALA A 260 4.28 7.06 -13.74
CA ALA A 260 4.17 8.31 -14.49
C ALA A 260 5.28 8.47 -15.55
N LEU A 261 6.46 7.88 -15.35
CA LEU A 261 7.56 7.87 -16.31
C LEU A 261 7.78 6.45 -16.85
N ASP A 262 8.18 6.35 -18.13
CA ASP A 262 8.57 5.10 -18.77
C ASP A 262 10.06 4.84 -18.52
N GLY A 263 10.35 3.96 -17.56
CA GLY A 263 11.66 3.83 -16.93
C GLY A 263 11.98 5.09 -16.13
N ALA A 264 12.65 6.05 -16.76
CA ALA A 264 12.89 7.39 -16.22
C ALA A 264 12.58 8.50 -17.25
N SER A 265 11.92 8.15 -18.34
CA SER A 265 11.67 9.06 -19.46
C SER A 265 10.25 9.60 -19.41
N PHE A 266 10.13 10.92 -19.50
CA PHE A 266 8.86 11.58 -19.69
C PHE A 266 8.32 11.36 -21.11
N ASN A 267 7.02 11.09 -21.22
CA ASN A 267 6.31 10.96 -22.49
C ASN A 267 4.91 11.61 -22.38
N PRO A 268 4.12 11.71 -23.47
CA PRO A 268 2.79 12.33 -23.39
C PRO A 268 1.82 11.66 -22.40
N SER A 269 1.93 10.35 -22.17
CA SER A 269 1.08 9.67 -21.18
C SER A 269 1.43 10.04 -19.74
N SER A 270 2.65 10.52 -19.46
CA SER A 270 3.05 11.03 -18.14
C SER A 270 2.16 12.15 -17.58
N LEU A 271 1.38 12.83 -18.44
CA LEU A 271 0.43 13.87 -18.03
C LEU A 271 -1.04 13.40 -18.02
N GLY A 272 -1.30 12.14 -18.37
CA GLY A 272 -2.62 11.57 -18.51
C GLY A 272 -2.70 10.19 -17.88
N VAL A 273 -3.34 9.25 -18.59
CA VAL A 273 -3.32 7.83 -18.22
C VAL A 273 -2.05 7.19 -18.73
N HIS A 274 -1.32 6.51 -17.84
CA HIS A 274 -0.04 5.84 -18.10
C HIS A 274 -0.04 4.43 -17.49
N ASP A 275 -0.98 3.61 -17.94
CA ASP A 275 -1.24 2.26 -17.43
C ASP A 275 -0.65 1.15 -18.33
N ASN A 276 0.43 1.47 -19.07
CA ASN A 276 1.11 0.42 -19.82
C ASN A 276 1.81 -0.53 -18.83
N PRO A 277 1.75 -1.86 -19.04
CA PRO A 277 2.34 -2.80 -18.11
C PRO A 277 3.87 -2.75 -18.13
N HIS A 278 4.49 -2.94 -16.96
CA HIS A 278 5.95 -3.08 -16.82
C HIS A 278 6.31 -4.36 -16.07
N GLU A 279 7.42 -5.01 -16.46
CA GLU A 279 7.81 -6.31 -15.86
C GLU A 279 8.04 -6.24 -14.33
N SER A 280 8.48 -5.08 -13.85
CA SER A 280 8.76 -4.85 -12.42
C SER A 280 7.53 -4.43 -11.60
N THR A 281 6.39 -4.16 -12.23
CA THR A 281 5.25 -3.48 -11.57
C THR A 281 4.09 -4.43 -11.26
N THR A 282 3.29 -4.07 -10.25
CA THR A 282 1.93 -4.61 -10.07
C THR A 282 0.96 -3.70 -10.81
N ASP A 283 0.47 -4.12 -11.98
CA ASP A 283 -0.17 -3.20 -12.91
C ASP A 283 -1.67 -2.96 -12.65
N ASN A 284 -2.36 -3.92 -12.04
CA ASN A 284 -3.84 -3.95 -12.02
C ASN A 284 -4.44 -3.93 -10.60
N ILE A 285 -3.80 -3.22 -9.66
CA ILE A 285 -4.35 -3.02 -8.31
C ILE A 285 -5.11 -1.70 -8.27
N VAL A 286 -6.38 -1.73 -7.88
CA VAL A 286 -7.25 -0.56 -7.83
C VAL A 286 -7.49 -0.14 -6.38
N SER A 287 -7.19 1.12 -6.05
CA SER A 287 -7.73 1.75 -4.86
C SER A 287 -9.14 2.26 -5.15
N PHE A 288 -10.16 1.49 -4.76
CA PHE A 288 -11.57 1.87 -4.91
C PHE A 288 -11.98 2.87 -3.83
N ASN A 289 -11.58 4.13 -4.01
CA ASN A 289 -11.88 5.24 -3.12
C ASN A 289 -13.00 6.15 -3.66
N ASP A 290 -13.40 7.16 -2.88
CA ASP A 290 -14.49 8.09 -3.23
C ASP A 290 -14.27 8.77 -4.58
N HIS A 291 -13.01 9.12 -4.90
CA HIS A 291 -12.68 9.76 -6.17
C HIS A 291 -12.90 8.77 -7.32
N TYR A 292 -12.35 7.56 -7.24
CA TYR A 292 -12.49 6.53 -8.27
C TYR A 292 -13.96 6.14 -8.52
N ALA A 293 -14.74 6.01 -7.44
CA ALA A 293 -16.15 5.65 -7.49
C ALA A 293 -17.06 6.76 -8.06
N SER A 294 -16.67 8.03 -7.90
CA SER A 294 -17.51 9.17 -8.26
C SER A 294 -17.48 9.49 -9.76
N SER A 295 -18.64 9.41 -10.41
CA SER A 295 -18.82 9.92 -11.77
C SER A 295 -18.56 11.43 -11.89
N LEU A 296 -18.82 12.20 -10.82
CA LEU A 296 -18.61 13.65 -10.83
C LEU A 296 -17.13 14.03 -10.79
N TRP A 297 -16.34 13.35 -9.95
CA TRP A 297 -14.90 13.58 -9.87
C TRP A 297 -14.19 13.24 -11.17
N ASN A 298 -14.68 12.21 -11.88
CA ASN A 298 -14.11 11.75 -13.15
C ASN A 298 -14.72 12.40 -14.40
N VAL A 299 -15.41 13.54 -14.27
CA VAL A 299 -15.72 14.41 -15.43
C VAL A 299 -14.45 15.10 -15.94
N LEU A 300 -13.52 15.41 -15.02
CA LEU A 300 -12.21 15.94 -15.38
C LEU A 300 -11.30 14.81 -15.88
N PRO A 301 -10.44 15.08 -16.87
CA PRO A 301 -9.45 14.10 -17.31
C PRO A 301 -8.56 13.62 -16.15
N PHE A 302 -8.28 12.33 -16.12
CA PHE A 302 -7.26 11.78 -15.24
C PHE A 302 -5.89 12.32 -15.62
N SER A 303 -5.17 12.84 -14.63
CA SER A 303 -3.86 13.46 -14.81
C SER A 303 -3.19 13.65 -13.47
N ILE A 304 -1.85 13.54 -13.44
CA ILE A 304 -1.01 13.98 -12.32
C ILE A 304 -1.15 15.49 -12.04
N LEU A 305 -1.57 16.29 -13.02
CA LEU A 305 -1.81 17.72 -12.82
C LEU A 305 -3.17 18.02 -12.16
N ASN A 306 -4.05 17.02 -12.08
CA ASN A 306 -5.38 17.16 -11.50
C ASN A 306 -5.35 16.74 -10.02
N LEU A 307 -4.98 17.64 -9.11
CA LEU A 307 -4.74 17.36 -7.69
C LEU A 307 -5.73 16.40 -6.96
N PRO A 308 -7.05 16.43 -7.21
CA PRO A 308 -7.97 15.44 -6.64
C PRO A 308 -7.61 13.96 -6.90
N THR A 309 -6.91 13.65 -8.00
CA THR A 309 -6.47 12.27 -8.31
C THR A 309 -5.42 11.75 -7.32
N TRP A 310 -4.71 12.65 -6.62
CA TRP A 310 -3.67 12.30 -5.66
C TRP A 310 -4.20 11.68 -4.36
N VAL A 311 -5.53 11.60 -4.15
CA VAL A 311 -6.07 10.81 -3.02
C VAL A 311 -5.62 9.35 -3.08
N SER A 312 -5.47 8.78 -4.28
CA SER A 312 -4.97 7.42 -4.47
C SER A 312 -3.46 7.29 -4.22
N HIS A 313 -2.76 8.41 -4.01
CA HIS A 313 -1.32 8.47 -3.76
C HIS A 313 -0.97 8.61 -2.26
N LEU A 314 -1.96 8.62 -1.37
CA LEU A 314 -1.71 8.86 0.05
C LEU A 314 -1.16 7.60 0.74
N PRO A 315 -0.07 7.70 1.52
CA PRO A 315 0.61 6.54 2.07
C PRO A 315 -0.25 5.74 3.05
N THR A 316 -1.15 6.36 3.82
CA THR A 316 -2.09 5.60 4.68
C THR A 316 -2.98 4.67 3.87
N GLY A 317 -3.45 5.08 2.69
CA GLY A 317 -4.26 4.25 1.80
C GLY A 317 -3.49 3.04 1.26
N TYR A 318 -2.20 3.22 0.95
CA TYR A 318 -1.29 2.13 0.63
C TYR A 318 -1.09 1.19 1.82
N GLY A 319 -0.83 1.74 3.01
CA GLY A 319 -0.62 0.98 4.24
C GLY A 319 -1.77 0.02 4.54
N ASP A 320 -2.99 0.56 4.61
CA ASP A 320 -4.18 -0.24 4.91
C ASP A 320 -4.52 -1.22 3.78
N GLY A 321 -4.63 -0.73 2.54
CA GLY A 321 -5.11 -1.54 1.43
C GLY A 321 -4.14 -2.64 1.00
N MET A 322 -2.84 -2.37 1.00
CA MET A 322 -1.84 -3.39 0.65
C MET A 322 -1.68 -4.44 1.76
N THR A 323 -1.89 -4.07 3.02
CA THR A 323 -1.95 -5.04 4.13
C THR A 323 -3.15 -5.96 3.97
N ARG A 324 -4.32 -5.44 3.60
CA ARG A 324 -5.50 -6.30 3.31
C ARG A 324 -5.28 -7.25 2.13
N ILE A 325 -4.52 -6.84 1.10
CA ILE A 325 -4.09 -7.77 0.05
C ILE A 325 -3.21 -8.87 0.63
N LEU A 326 -2.20 -8.49 1.44
CA LEU A 326 -1.25 -9.42 2.05
C LEU A 326 -1.93 -10.46 2.95
N ASP A 327 -2.96 -10.04 3.68
CA ASP A 327 -3.70 -10.85 4.64
C ASP A 327 -4.84 -11.65 4.02
N SER A 328 -5.20 -11.36 2.76
CA SER A 328 -6.29 -12.03 2.06
C SER A 328 -6.06 -13.54 1.96
N GLY A 329 -7.11 -14.33 2.22
CA GLY A 329 -7.07 -15.78 1.98
C GLY A 329 -7.00 -16.16 0.50
N PHE A 330 -7.08 -15.17 -0.42
CA PHE A 330 -6.86 -15.35 -1.84
C PHE A 330 -5.43 -14.98 -2.31
N TYR A 331 -4.53 -14.60 -1.40
CA TYR A 331 -3.20 -14.11 -1.75
C TYR A 331 -2.41 -15.07 -2.66
N GLU A 332 -2.47 -16.39 -2.41
CA GLU A 332 -1.73 -17.39 -3.18
C GLU A 332 -2.27 -17.60 -4.60
N GLN A 333 -3.54 -17.25 -4.82
CA GLN A 333 -4.24 -17.29 -6.11
C GLN A 333 -3.95 -16.04 -6.93
N MET A 334 -3.58 -14.93 -6.28
CA MET A 334 -3.18 -13.71 -6.97
C MET A 334 -1.79 -13.88 -7.57
N THR A 335 -1.62 -13.28 -8.74
CA THR A 335 -0.33 -13.14 -9.44
C THR A 335 -0.02 -11.65 -9.61
N ARG A 336 1.19 -11.30 -10.03
CA ARG A 336 1.62 -9.90 -10.20
C ARG A 336 0.65 -9.06 -11.05
N ASP A 337 0.04 -9.68 -12.06
CA ASP A 337 -0.87 -9.02 -13.01
C ASP A 337 -2.35 -9.27 -12.70
N SER A 338 -2.68 -9.87 -11.55
CA SER A 338 -4.08 -10.07 -11.15
C SER A 338 -4.80 -8.74 -10.98
N THR A 339 -6.04 -8.65 -11.45
CA THR A 339 -6.92 -7.51 -11.16
C THR A 339 -7.39 -7.60 -9.71
N VAL A 340 -6.96 -6.65 -8.87
CA VAL A 340 -7.29 -6.62 -7.45
C VAL A 340 -7.96 -5.29 -7.10
N ILE A 341 -9.24 -5.34 -6.74
CA ILE A 341 -10.04 -4.19 -6.32
C ILE A 341 -10.04 -4.12 -4.80
N VAL A 342 -9.48 -3.04 -4.25
CA VAL A 342 -9.36 -2.82 -2.81
C VAL A 342 -10.36 -1.75 -2.38
N ALA A 343 -11.30 -2.10 -1.50
CA ALA A 343 -12.25 -1.15 -0.94
C ALA A 343 -11.52 -0.11 -0.07
N ASN A 344 -11.50 1.14 -0.53
CA ASN A 344 -10.85 2.28 0.13
C ASN A 344 -11.83 3.45 0.29
N LEU A 345 -13.12 3.16 0.48
CA LEU A 345 -14.17 4.17 0.61
C LEU A 345 -14.20 4.80 2.00
N SER A 346 -14.55 6.09 2.04
CA SER A 346 -14.93 6.76 3.29
C SER A 346 -16.23 6.18 3.86
N ASP A 347 -16.49 6.42 5.15
CA ASP A 347 -17.72 5.96 5.81
C ASP A 347 -18.99 6.46 5.11
N PRO A 348 -19.11 7.74 4.70
CA PRO A 348 -20.29 8.20 3.98
C PRO A 348 -20.47 7.54 2.62
N ALA A 349 -19.37 7.30 1.88
CA ALA A 349 -19.43 6.70 0.56
C ALA A 349 -19.74 5.19 0.64
N ARG A 350 -19.11 4.48 1.58
CA ARG A 350 -19.25 3.04 1.79
C ARG A 350 -20.71 2.61 2.00
N ALA A 351 -21.48 3.41 2.74
CA ALA A 351 -22.89 3.14 3.01
C ALA A 351 -23.80 3.08 1.76
N THR A 352 -23.37 3.61 0.62
CA THR A 352 -24.22 3.75 -0.58
C THR A 352 -23.55 3.37 -1.90
N THR A 353 -22.26 3.02 -1.88
CA THR A 353 -21.45 2.84 -3.09
C THR A 353 -21.00 1.40 -3.24
N TRP A 354 -21.27 0.81 -4.40
CA TRP A 354 -20.86 -0.56 -4.71
C TRP A 354 -19.41 -0.61 -5.17
N VAL A 355 -18.53 -1.22 -4.36
CA VAL A 355 -17.16 -1.60 -4.72
C VAL A 355 -17.24 -2.62 -5.85
N GLN A 356 -16.61 -2.30 -6.97
CA GLN A 356 -16.63 -3.12 -8.18
C GLN A 356 -15.47 -2.75 -9.10
N ASP A 357 -15.18 -3.60 -10.07
CA ASP A 357 -14.27 -3.21 -11.14
C ASP A 357 -14.97 -2.26 -12.14
N LEU A 358 -14.65 -0.96 -12.04
CA LEU A 358 -15.10 0.04 -13.02
C LEU A 358 -14.19 0.12 -14.23
N ASN A 359 -12.98 -0.45 -14.14
CA ASN A 359 -11.89 -0.39 -15.11
C ASN A 359 -11.70 1.03 -15.68
N ARG A 360 -11.70 2.01 -14.77
CA ARG A 360 -11.69 3.44 -15.08
C ARG A 360 -10.25 3.94 -15.21
N ASN A 361 -9.95 4.61 -16.34
CA ASN A 361 -8.64 5.22 -16.60
C ASN A 361 -7.48 4.21 -16.61
N ALA A 362 -7.74 2.99 -17.08
CA ALA A 362 -6.80 1.87 -17.13
C ALA A 362 -6.94 1.10 -18.45
N GLU A 363 -5.97 0.26 -18.78
CA GLU A 363 -6.09 -0.78 -19.80
C GLU A 363 -7.18 -1.78 -19.41
N ALA A 364 -7.74 -2.46 -20.41
CA ALA A 364 -8.82 -3.41 -20.15
C ALA A 364 -8.34 -4.57 -19.27
N HIS A 365 -8.97 -4.74 -18.10
CA HIS A 365 -8.70 -5.86 -17.20
C HIS A 365 -9.04 -7.21 -17.84
N LYS A 366 -8.30 -8.24 -17.45
CA LYS A 366 -8.40 -9.59 -18.01
C LYS A 366 -8.28 -10.63 -16.89
N GLY A 367 -8.95 -11.76 -17.10
CA GLY A 367 -8.90 -12.88 -16.15
C GLY A 367 -9.87 -12.68 -14.99
N ASP A 368 -9.53 -13.31 -13.88
CA ASP A 368 -10.34 -13.34 -12.68
C ASP A 368 -10.20 -12.03 -11.90
N THR A 369 -11.27 -11.58 -11.24
CA THR A 369 -11.26 -10.36 -10.44
C THR A 369 -11.23 -10.72 -8.96
N PHE A 370 -10.27 -10.15 -8.24
CA PHE A 370 -10.20 -10.25 -6.79
C PHE A 370 -10.78 -8.97 -6.19
N ILE A 371 -11.75 -9.08 -5.29
CA ILE A 371 -12.34 -7.93 -4.59
C ILE A 371 -12.15 -8.14 -3.10
N ILE A 372 -11.44 -7.20 -2.49
CA ILE A 372 -11.10 -7.21 -1.06
C ILE A 372 -11.79 -6.03 -0.40
N GLY A 373 -12.78 -6.33 0.42
CA GLY A 373 -13.50 -5.37 1.24
C GLY A 373 -12.63 -4.78 2.35
N SER A 374 -13.26 -3.94 3.16
CA SER A 374 -12.65 -3.16 4.23
C SER A 374 -12.92 -3.82 5.59
N HIS A 375 -12.82 -3.03 6.66
CA HIS A 375 -13.18 -3.47 8.01
C HIS A 375 -14.59 -3.01 8.44
N GLY A 376 -15.33 -2.34 7.56
CA GLY A 376 -16.70 -1.90 7.83
C GLY A 376 -17.66 -2.38 6.75
N ASP A 377 -18.96 -2.23 7.02
CA ASP A 377 -20.05 -2.74 6.18
C ASP A 377 -19.97 -2.28 4.72
N ASP A 378 -19.48 -3.15 3.83
CA ASP A 378 -19.27 -2.86 2.42
C ASP A 378 -20.44 -3.30 1.54
N LEU A 379 -20.65 -2.55 0.45
CA LEU A 379 -21.48 -2.98 -0.67
C LEU A 379 -20.55 -3.44 -1.78
N ILE A 380 -20.56 -4.73 -2.11
CA ILE A 380 -19.63 -5.31 -3.08
C ILE A 380 -20.41 -5.88 -4.26
N GLN A 381 -20.00 -5.53 -5.48
CA GLN A 381 -20.57 -6.08 -6.71
C GLN A 381 -19.48 -6.80 -7.50
N GLY A 382 -19.73 -8.08 -7.80
CA GLY A 382 -18.86 -8.90 -8.65
C GLY A 382 -18.68 -8.30 -10.05
N GLY A 383 -17.61 -8.72 -10.71
CA GLY A 383 -17.23 -8.31 -12.05
C GLY A 383 -17.96 -9.11 -13.14
N LYS A 384 -17.35 -9.13 -14.33
CA LYS A 384 -17.79 -9.97 -15.45
C LYS A 384 -16.83 -11.14 -15.57
N GLY A 385 -17.09 -12.25 -14.90
CA GLY A 385 -16.18 -13.40 -14.98
C GLY A 385 -16.26 -14.27 -13.75
N VAL A 386 -15.15 -14.92 -13.42
CA VAL A 386 -14.97 -15.59 -12.13
C VAL A 386 -14.46 -14.54 -11.15
N ASP A 387 -15.20 -14.36 -10.07
CA ASP A 387 -14.88 -13.41 -9.01
C ASP A 387 -14.40 -14.14 -7.74
N PHE A 388 -13.37 -13.59 -7.10
CA PHE A 388 -12.89 -13.97 -5.78
C PHE A 388 -13.18 -12.82 -4.82
N ILE A 389 -14.18 -12.98 -3.96
CA ILE A 389 -14.71 -11.89 -3.13
C ILE A 389 -14.50 -12.20 -1.66
N GLU A 390 -13.79 -11.31 -0.97
CA GLU A 390 -13.59 -11.33 0.47
C GLU A 390 -14.18 -10.03 1.04
N GLY A 391 -15.29 -10.12 1.77
CA GLY A 391 -15.93 -8.94 2.38
C GLY A 391 -15.07 -8.29 3.47
N GLY A 392 -14.30 -9.12 4.19
CA GLY A 392 -13.47 -8.68 5.30
C GLY A 392 -14.25 -8.74 6.61
N LYS A 393 -14.19 -7.66 7.39
CA LYS A 393 -14.98 -7.52 8.62
C LYS A 393 -16.13 -6.55 8.35
N GLY A 394 -17.25 -6.74 9.02
CA GLY A 394 -18.39 -5.84 8.90
C GLY A 394 -19.66 -6.66 8.67
N ASN A 395 -20.73 -6.02 8.23
CA ASN A 395 -21.88 -6.74 7.69
C ASN A 395 -22.00 -6.41 6.21
N ASP A 396 -21.39 -7.23 5.37
CA ASP A 396 -21.21 -6.93 3.97
C ASP A 396 -22.41 -7.38 3.14
N THR A 397 -22.75 -6.60 2.12
CA THR A 397 -23.73 -7.02 1.11
C THR A 397 -23.03 -7.25 -0.21
N ILE A 398 -22.97 -8.50 -0.62
CA ILE A 398 -22.32 -8.94 -1.85
C ILE A 398 -23.40 -9.26 -2.89
N ARG A 399 -23.28 -8.66 -4.07
CA ARG A 399 -24.12 -8.95 -5.25
C ARG A 399 -23.26 -9.51 -6.35
N ASP A 400 -23.53 -10.75 -6.67
CA ASP A 400 -22.82 -11.40 -7.75
C ASP A 400 -23.70 -12.51 -8.33
N SER A 401 -23.76 -12.57 -9.65
CA SER A 401 -24.71 -13.41 -10.38
C SER A 401 -24.17 -13.94 -11.70
N SER A 402 -22.88 -13.77 -11.97
CA SER A 402 -22.25 -14.27 -13.20
C SER A 402 -20.93 -14.91 -12.87
N GLY A 403 -20.69 -16.12 -13.39
CA GLY A 403 -19.43 -16.81 -13.18
C GLY A 403 -19.53 -18.03 -12.30
N HIS A 404 -18.37 -18.47 -11.82
CA HIS A 404 -18.20 -19.57 -10.88
C HIS A 404 -17.39 -19.02 -9.70
N ASN A 405 -18.09 -18.31 -8.82
CA ASN A 405 -17.44 -17.33 -7.96
C ASN A 405 -17.06 -17.96 -6.63
N THR A 406 -16.08 -17.39 -5.96
CA THR A 406 -15.62 -17.84 -4.65
C THR A 406 -15.78 -16.73 -3.63
N PHE A 407 -16.61 -16.95 -2.63
CA PHE A 407 -16.81 -16.04 -1.50
C PHE A 407 -16.05 -16.59 -0.30
N LEU A 408 -15.11 -15.81 0.23
CA LEU A 408 -14.31 -16.15 1.39
C LEU A 408 -14.81 -15.39 2.63
N PHE A 409 -14.99 -16.13 3.72
CA PHE A 409 -15.37 -15.65 5.04
C PHE A 409 -14.37 -16.18 6.05
N SER A 410 -13.62 -15.29 6.71
CA SER A 410 -12.54 -15.69 7.62
C SER A 410 -12.67 -15.06 9.00
N GLY A 411 -12.48 -15.87 10.05
CA GLY A 411 -12.51 -15.41 11.44
C GLY A 411 -13.83 -14.75 11.83
N HIS A 412 -13.76 -13.48 12.27
CA HIS A 412 -14.92 -12.66 12.64
C HIS A 412 -15.36 -11.78 11.46
N PHE A 413 -15.98 -12.44 10.47
CA PHE A 413 -16.42 -11.80 9.23
C PHE A 413 -17.73 -11.01 9.39
N GLY A 414 -18.51 -11.24 10.46
CA GLY A 414 -19.77 -10.54 10.75
C GLY A 414 -21.00 -11.17 10.08
N ASN A 415 -22.00 -10.35 9.69
CA ASN A 415 -23.29 -10.84 9.20
C ASN A 415 -23.56 -10.45 7.74
N ASP A 416 -23.05 -11.27 6.84
CA ASP A 416 -23.01 -10.96 5.42
C ASP A 416 -24.26 -11.45 4.69
N ARG A 417 -24.51 -10.81 3.55
CA ARG A 417 -25.62 -11.12 2.65
C ARG A 417 -25.08 -11.34 1.25
N VAL A 418 -25.22 -12.55 0.73
CA VAL A 418 -24.89 -12.88 -0.66
C VAL A 418 -26.17 -12.95 -1.48
N VAL A 419 -26.27 -12.08 -2.47
CA VAL A 419 -27.40 -11.99 -3.40
C VAL A 419 -26.95 -12.47 -4.77
N GLY A 420 -27.65 -13.46 -5.32
CA GLY A 420 -27.37 -14.01 -6.65
C GLY A 420 -26.53 -15.29 -6.65
N TYR A 421 -26.24 -15.87 -5.47
CA TYR A 421 -25.55 -17.15 -5.32
C TYR A 421 -26.13 -18.24 -6.22
N GLN A 422 -25.25 -18.95 -6.91
CA GLN A 422 -25.55 -20.05 -7.82
C GLN A 422 -24.92 -21.34 -7.31
N ALA A 423 -25.49 -22.49 -7.72
CA ALA A 423 -24.95 -23.80 -7.32
C ALA A 423 -23.54 -24.09 -7.83
N THR A 424 -23.04 -23.29 -8.78
CA THR A 424 -21.66 -23.35 -9.29
C THR A 424 -20.67 -22.55 -8.46
N ASP A 425 -21.16 -21.71 -7.55
CA ASP A 425 -20.32 -20.87 -6.70
C ASP A 425 -19.83 -21.64 -5.46
N LYS A 426 -18.75 -21.13 -4.89
CA LYS A 426 -18.09 -21.68 -3.71
C LYS A 426 -18.17 -20.70 -2.55
N LEU A 427 -18.55 -21.22 -1.38
CA LEU A 427 -18.42 -20.54 -0.10
C LEU A 427 -17.25 -21.20 0.63
N VAL A 428 -16.30 -20.38 1.08
CA VAL A 428 -15.13 -20.83 1.81
C VAL A 428 -15.14 -20.15 3.18
N PHE A 429 -15.18 -20.97 4.22
CA PHE A 429 -15.13 -20.53 5.60
C PHE A 429 -13.81 -21.01 6.22
N THR A 430 -12.98 -20.08 6.70
CA THR A 430 -11.70 -20.39 7.35
C THR A 430 -11.63 -19.74 8.72
N ASP A 431 -10.94 -20.39 9.67
CA ASP A 431 -10.80 -19.87 11.05
C ASP A 431 -12.15 -19.59 11.75
N VAL A 432 -13.19 -20.33 11.37
CA VAL A 432 -14.55 -20.20 11.91
C VAL A 432 -14.82 -21.18 13.04
N GLN A 433 -15.77 -20.84 13.91
CA GLN A 433 -16.10 -21.69 15.06
C GLN A 433 -17.09 -22.81 14.70
N GLY A 434 -16.77 -24.06 15.05
CA GLY A 434 -17.74 -25.16 15.10
C GLY A 434 -17.40 -26.36 14.22
N SER A 435 -18.44 -27.06 13.76
CA SER A 435 -18.33 -28.29 12.95
C SER A 435 -17.81 -28.00 11.53
N ALA A 436 -17.11 -28.94 10.90
CA ALA A 436 -16.76 -28.85 9.48
C ALA A 436 -17.92 -29.23 8.55
N ASP A 437 -19.04 -29.74 9.08
CA ASP A 437 -20.23 -30.07 8.30
C ASP A 437 -21.17 -28.87 8.19
N TYR A 438 -21.34 -28.33 6.98
CA TYR A 438 -22.19 -27.16 6.74
C TYR A 438 -23.65 -27.36 7.20
N ARG A 439 -24.13 -28.61 7.26
CA ARG A 439 -25.50 -28.92 7.68
C ARG A 439 -25.76 -28.64 9.15
N ASP A 440 -24.70 -28.59 9.96
CA ASP A 440 -24.79 -28.21 11.38
C ASP A 440 -25.01 -26.69 11.54
N HIS A 441 -24.68 -25.91 10.51
CA HIS A 441 -24.71 -24.44 10.51
C HIS A 441 -25.85 -23.84 9.68
N ALA A 442 -26.30 -24.55 8.64
CA ALA A 442 -27.27 -24.06 7.67
C ALA A 442 -28.73 -24.22 8.15
N LYS A 443 -29.52 -23.14 8.06
CA LYS A 443 -30.96 -23.11 8.34
C LYS A 443 -31.72 -22.30 7.30
N LEU A 444 -32.92 -22.76 6.95
CA LEU A 444 -33.84 -22.00 6.10
C LEU A 444 -34.62 -20.99 6.96
N VAL A 445 -34.51 -19.70 6.62
CA VAL A 445 -35.19 -18.59 7.30
C VAL A 445 -35.89 -17.72 6.25
N GLY A 446 -37.22 -17.70 6.24
CA GLY A 446 -37.99 -16.77 5.39
C GLY A 446 -37.81 -16.93 3.88
N GLY A 447 -37.21 -18.02 3.40
CA GLY A 447 -36.87 -18.24 1.98
C GLY A 447 -35.38 -18.16 1.68
N ASP A 448 -34.57 -17.72 2.65
CA ASP A 448 -33.12 -17.60 2.55
C ASP A 448 -32.43 -18.75 3.31
N THR A 449 -31.25 -19.17 2.83
CA THR A 449 -30.39 -20.09 3.58
C THR A 449 -29.42 -19.27 4.42
N VAL A 450 -29.46 -19.43 5.73
CA VAL A 450 -28.55 -18.76 6.68
C VAL A 450 -27.57 -19.78 7.22
N ILE A 451 -26.28 -19.54 7.04
CA ILE A 451 -25.18 -20.36 7.57
C ILE A 451 -24.55 -19.57 8.72
N SER A 452 -24.55 -20.10 9.94
CA SER A 452 -24.11 -19.34 11.13
C SER A 452 -22.94 -19.99 11.85
N PHE A 453 -21.94 -19.19 12.21
CA PHE A 453 -20.76 -19.58 13.00
C PHE A 453 -20.67 -18.68 14.24
N GLY A 454 -21.23 -19.12 15.37
CA GLY A 454 -21.25 -18.30 16.58
C GLY A 454 -22.09 -17.02 16.42
N ALA A 455 -21.44 -15.86 16.44
CA ALA A 455 -22.06 -14.55 16.26
C ALA A 455 -22.07 -14.07 14.79
N ASP A 456 -21.36 -14.78 13.92
CA ASP A 456 -21.17 -14.46 12.53
C ASP A 456 -22.13 -15.30 11.67
N SER A 457 -22.58 -14.77 10.52
CA SER A 457 -23.47 -15.50 9.62
C SER A 457 -23.41 -15.02 8.19
N VAL A 458 -23.67 -15.94 7.25
CA VAL A 458 -23.87 -15.63 5.83
C VAL A 458 -25.30 -15.97 5.45
N THR A 459 -26.04 -14.97 4.96
CA THR A 459 -27.39 -15.13 4.42
C THR A 459 -27.33 -15.21 2.89
N LEU A 460 -27.65 -16.38 2.35
CA LEU A 460 -27.83 -16.60 0.91
C LEU A 460 -29.27 -16.24 0.53
N VAL A 461 -29.42 -15.05 -0.04
CA VAL A 461 -30.73 -14.43 -0.29
C VAL A 461 -31.45 -15.12 -1.44
N GLY A 462 -32.67 -15.60 -1.18
CA GLY A 462 -33.50 -16.30 -2.15
C GLY A 462 -33.07 -17.74 -2.45
N VAL A 463 -32.12 -18.29 -1.69
CA VAL A 463 -31.61 -19.65 -1.86
C VAL A 463 -32.29 -20.57 -0.85
N SER A 464 -33.12 -21.50 -1.34
CA SER A 464 -33.87 -22.43 -0.48
C SER A 464 -33.15 -23.77 -0.22
N SER A 465 -32.08 -24.05 -0.97
CA SER A 465 -31.24 -25.23 -0.81
C SER A 465 -29.86 -24.99 -1.39
N VAL A 466 -28.84 -25.52 -0.72
CA VAL A 466 -27.44 -25.53 -1.18
C VAL A 466 -26.92 -26.96 -1.28
N SER A 467 -26.04 -27.22 -2.26
CA SER A 467 -25.27 -28.46 -2.31
C SER A 467 -24.01 -28.34 -1.45
N GLY A 468 -23.64 -29.40 -0.75
CA GLY A 468 -22.44 -29.40 0.09
C GLY A 468 -21.12 -29.30 -0.69
N GLU A 469 -21.12 -29.62 -1.99
CA GLU A 469 -19.92 -29.58 -2.83
C GLU A 469 -19.38 -28.15 -3.04
N GLY A 470 -20.24 -27.14 -2.90
CA GLY A 470 -19.86 -25.72 -3.00
C GLY A 470 -19.56 -25.05 -1.66
N ILE A 471 -19.51 -25.79 -0.54
CA ILE A 471 -19.28 -25.21 0.79
C ILE A 471 -18.08 -25.88 1.44
N MET A 472 -17.02 -25.10 1.67
CA MET A 472 -15.80 -25.54 2.33
C MET A 472 -15.71 -24.88 3.70
N ILE A 473 -15.47 -25.67 4.75
CA ILE A 473 -15.28 -25.21 6.12
C ILE A 473 -13.95 -25.80 6.62
N GLY A 474 -12.98 -24.94 6.86
CA GLY A 474 -11.60 -25.26 7.22
C GLY A 474 -11.25 -24.93 8.66
#